data_AF-A0A927RXY8-F1
#
_entry.id   AF-A0A927RXY8-F1
#
_cell.length_a   1.000
_cell.length_b   1.000
_cell.length_c   1.000
_cell.angle_alpha   90.00
_cell.angle_beta   90.00
_cell.angle_gamma   90.00
#
_symmetry.space_group_name_H-M   'P 1'
#
loop_
_entity.id
_entity.type
_entity.pdbx_description
1 polymer ?
#
loop_
_entity_poly.entity_id
_entity_poly.type
_entity_poly.pdbx_seq_one_letter_code
_entity_poly.pdbx_strand_id
1 'polypeptide(L)'
;SEDAGRELRKIRTVGNLNIWEGDMCRDTPVKLLGVPVIICDSLPGVESGSIPLLYGDFSHFLIGDRGHRSVRRLNELYARYGQVAYTVSQRVDAVLLDKRAIGGLKVQ
;
A
#
# COMPACT_ATOMS: atom_id res chain seq x y z
N SER A 1 6.77 -1.01 -2.37
CA SER A 1 6.40 -2.10 -3.29
C SER A 1 7.01 -3.41 -2.83
N GLU A 2 6.48 -4.54 -3.30
CA GLU A 2 7.06 -5.87 -3.03
C GLU A 2 8.53 -5.95 -3.48
N ASP A 3 8.83 -5.39 -4.66
CA ASP A 3 10.18 -5.37 -5.22
C ASP A 3 11.18 -4.63 -4.32
N ALA A 4 10.82 -3.46 -3.81
CA ALA A 4 11.67 -2.73 -2.85
C ALA A 4 11.87 -3.52 -1.55
N GLY A 5 10.83 -4.21 -1.08
CA GLY A 5 10.95 -5.10 0.07
C GLY A 5 11.97 -6.22 -0.17
N ARG A 6 11.98 -6.79 -1.38
CA ARG A 6 12.92 -7.84 -1.77
C ARG A 6 14.36 -7.34 -1.82
N GLU A 7 14.59 -6.14 -2.36
CA GLU A 7 15.93 -5.56 -2.43
C GLU A 7 16.46 -5.17 -1.04
N LEU A 8 15.62 -4.59 -0.17
CA LEU A 8 16.01 -4.24 1.20
C LEU A 8 16.44 -5.47 2.02
N ARG A 9 15.85 -6.65 1.79
CA ARG A 9 16.25 -7.90 2.46
C ARG A 9 17.66 -8.37 2.08
N LYS A 10 18.20 -7.92 0.94
CA LYS A 10 19.55 -8.29 0.49
C LYS A 10 20.62 -7.41 1.11
N ILE A 11 20.27 -6.26 1.68
CA ILE A 11 21.24 -5.29 2.18
C ILE A 11 21.86 -5.77 3.49
N ARG A 12 23.20 -5.72 3.54
CA ARG A 12 24.02 -6.11 4.69
C ARG A 12 24.86 -4.94 5.20
N THR A 13 25.11 -4.95 6.51
CA THR A 13 26.02 -4.03 7.19
C THR A 13 27.48 -4.42 6.93
N VAL A 14 28.43 -3.52 7.18
CA VAL A 14 29.89 -3.74 7.07
C VAL A 14 30.36 -4.98 7.86
N GLY A 15 29.65 -5.37 8.92
CA GLY A 15 29.88 -6.61 9.68
C GLY A 15 29.21 -7.87 9.11
N ASN A 16 28.73 -7.85 7.86
CA ASN A 16 27.96 -8.92 7.19
C ASN A 16 26.65 -9.32 7.91
N LEU A 17 26.14 -8.45 8.79
CA LEU A 17 24.84 -8.60 9.45
C LEU A 17 23.73 -8.03 8.55
N ASN A 18 22.62 -8.76 8.41
CA ASN A 18 21.45 -8.27 7.67
C ASN A 18 20.82 -7.08 8.41
N ILE A 19 20.49 -6.01 7.70
CA ILE A 19 19.79 -4.84 8.29
C ILE A 19 18.33 -5.19 8.59
N TRP A 20 17.79 -6.10 7.80
CA TRP A 20 16.46 -6.63 7.96
C TRP A 20 16.55 -8.04 8.54
N GLU A 21 16.29 -8.16 9.84
CA GLU A 21 16.16 -9.43 10.50
C GLU A 21 14.74 -9.95 10.26
N GLY A 22 14.62 -11.00 9.44
CA GLY A 22 13.35 -11.65 9.21
C GLY A 22 12.98 -12.47 10.44
N ASP A 23 12.13 -11.93 11.31
CA ASP A 23 11.52 -12.72 12.37
C ASP A 23 10.84 -13.95 11.74
N MET A 24 11.30 -15.15 12.09
CA MET A 24 10.72 -16.41 11.60
C MET A 24 9.32 -16.69 12.18
N CYS A 25 8.79 -15.79 13.02
CA CYS A 25 7.45 -15.87 13.59
C CYS A 25 6.42 -15.25 12.63
N ARG A 26 5.53 -16.10 12.12
CA ARG A 26 4.45 -15.76 11.18
C ARG A 26 3.48 -14.67 11.67
N ASP A 27 3.45 -14.40 12.97
CA ASP A 27 2.50 -13.48 13.63
C ASP A 27 3.11 -12.13 14.06
N THR A 28 4.43 -11.92 13.87
CA THR A 28 5.04 -10.62 14.20
C THR A 28 5.06 -9.74 12.96
N PRO A 29 4.52 -8.51 13.00
CA PRO A 29 4.62 -7.59 11.87
C PRO A 29 6.09 -7.34 11.60
N VAL A 30 6.49 -7.51 10.34
CA VAL A 30 7.88 -7.41 9.94
C VAL A 30 8.39 -5.99 10.23
N LYS A 31 9.45 -5.88 11.06
CA LYS A 31 10.03 -4.59 11.45
C LYS A 31 11.34 -4.33 10.73
N LEU A 32 11.55 -3.08 10.35
CA LEU A 32 12.83 -2.56 9.88
C LEU A 32 13.24 -1.43 10.81
N LEU A 33 14.40 -1.55 11.47
CA LEU A 33 14.90 -0.56 12.43
C LEU A 33 13.89 -0.23 13.55
N GLY A 34 13.08 -1.21 13.97
CA GLY A 34 12.05 -1.05 15.00
C GLY A 34 10.71 -0.49 14.50
N VAL A 35 10.62 -0.07 13.24
CA VAL A 35 9.39 0.46 12.61
C VAL A 35 8.68 -0.65 11.83
N PRO A 36 7.34 -0.78 11.94
CA PRO A 36 6.59 -1.77 11.17
C PRO A 36 6.63 -1.46 9.68
N VAL A 37 6.78 -2.50 8.86
CA VAL A 37 6.80 -2.41 7.39
C VAL A 37 5.49 -2.97 6.84
N ILE A 38 4.85 -2.22 5.94
CA ILE A 38 3.65 -2.65 5.22
C ILE A 38 4.00 -2.76 3.73
N ILE A 39 3.69 -3.90 3.12
CA ILE A 39 3.84 -4.10 1.68
C ILE A 39 2.58 -3.57 1.00
N CYS A 40 2.75 -2.67 0.05
CA CYS A 40 1.67 -2.12 -0.78
C CYS A 40 2.04 -2.29 -2.25
N ASP A 41 1.21 -3.02 -2.98
CA ASP A 41 1.39 -3.33 -4.39
C ASP A 41 1.05 -2.15 -5.31
N SER A 42 0.38 -1.13 -4.77
CA SER A 42 0.06 0.10 -5.50
C SER A 42 1.25 1.06 -5.59
N LEU A 43 2.33 0.83 -4.83
CA LEU A 43 3.57 1.60 -4.96
C LEU A 43 4.36 1.14 -6.20
N PRO A 44 5.06 2.04 -6.90
CA PRO A 44 5.85 1.67 -8.07
C PRO A 44 6.98 0.69 -7.73
N GLY A 45 7.42 -0.07 -8.74
CA GLY A 45 8.58 -0.95 -8.66
C GLY A 45 9.90 -0.17 -8.48
N VAL A 46 11.01 -0.88 -8.34
CA VAL A 46 12.34 -0.27 -8.16
C VAL A 46 12.91 0.14 -9.52
N GLU A 47 12.53 1.32 -10.00
CA GLU A 47 13.02 1.90 -11.25
C GLU A 47 13.65 3.29 -11.02
N SER A 48 14.63 3.70 -11.83
CA SER A 48 15.24 5.04 -11.71
C SER A 48 14.16 6.13 -11.85
N GLY A 49 14.17 7.08 -10.92
CA GLY A 49 13.21 8.17 -10.86
C GLY A 49 11.92 7.85 -10.08
N SER A 50 11.64 6.58 -9.78
CA SER A 50 10.46 6.15 -9.03
C SER A 50 10.62 6.30 -7.52
N ILE A 51 9.49 6.29 -6.80
CA ILE A 51 9.43 6.34 -5.33
C ILE A 51 8.77 5.03 -4.84
N PRO A 52 9.54 3.93 -4.73
CA PRO A 52 8.97 2.63 -4.38
C PRO A 52 8.73 2.46 -2.86
N LEU A 53 9.23 3.40 -2.05
CA LEU A 53 9.15 3.37 -0.59
C LEU A 53 8.72 4.72 -0.03
N LEU A 54 7.74 4.68 0.87
CA LEU A 54 7.30 5.80 1.69
C LEU A 54 7.64 5.52 3.15
N TYR A 55 8.08 6.53 3.87
CA TYR A 55 8.43 6.46 5.28
C TYR A 55 7.89 7.68 6.02
N GLY A 56 7.27 7.47 7.17
CA GLY A 56 6.73 8.56 7.97
C GLY A 56 5.55 8.16 8.84
N ASP A 57 4.90 9.16 9.41
CA ASP A 57 3.70 8.98 10.24
C ASP A 57 2.42 9.11 9.39
N PHE A 58 1.83 7.97 9.07
CA PHE A 58 0.58 7.88 8.32
C PHE A 58 -0.66 8.24 9.14
N SER A 59 -0.55 8.49 10.45
CA SER A 59 -1.66 8.98 11.27
C SER A 59 -2.18 10.34 10.80
N HIS A 60 -1.34 11.11 10.09
CA HIS A 60 -1.68 12.38 9.47
C HIS A 60 -2.36 12.25 8.10
N PHE A 61 -2.52 11.03 7.59
CA PHE A 61 -3.23 10.74 6.34
C PHE A 61 -4.66 10.30 6.66
N LEU A 62 -5.60 11.24 6.53
CA LEU A 62 -7.01 10.97 6.83
C LEU A 62 -7.71 10.42 5.60
N ILE A 63 -8.34 9.26 5.77
CA ILE A 63 -9.23 8.66 4.77
C ILE A 63 -10.67 8.83 5.27
N GLY A 64 -11.51 9.44 4.45
CA GLY A 64 -12.93 9.65 4.74
C GLY A 64 -13.83 8.89 3.77
N ASP A 65 -14.71 8.03 4.29
CA ASP A 65 -15.78 7.44 3.47
C ASP A 65 -16.92 8.45 3.31
N ARG A 66 -17.39 8.67 2.08
CA ARG A 66 -18.36 9.71 1.70
C ARG A 66 -19.74 9.17 1.38
N GLY A 67 -20.06 7.99 1.88
CA GLY A 67 -21.38 7.43 1.79
C GLY A 67 -21.39 5.97 2.21
N HIS A 68 -22.50 5.28 1.94
CA HIS A 68 -22.54 3.84 2.07
C HIS A 68 -22.12 3.19 0.75
N ARG A 69 -21.40 2.07 0.81
CA ARG A 69 -21.15 1.23 -0.36
C ARG A 69 -22.50 0.72 -0.87
N SER A 70 -22.86 1.05 -2.10
CA SER A 70 -24.12 0.60 -2.70
C SER A 70 -23.86 -0.46 -3.76
N VAL A 71 -24.56 -1.58 -3.67
CA VAL A 71 -24.59 -2.63 -4.71
C VAL A 71 -25.99 -2.66 -5.30
N ARG A 72 -26.12 -2.49 -6.61
CA ARG A 72 -27.40 -2.56 -7.33
C ARG A 72 -27.33 -3.61 -8.43
N ARG A 73 -28.29 -4.53 -8.43
CA ARG A 73 -28.53 -5.47 -9.54
C ARG A 73 -29.30 -4.76 -10.65
N LEU A 74 -28.78 -4.82 -11.86
CA LEU A 74 -29.40 -4.23 -13.05
C LEU A 74 -30.26 -5.31 -13.71
N ASN A 75 -31.55 -5.33 -13.38
CA ASN A 75 -32.48 -6.37 -13.85
C ASN A 75 -33.01 -6.10 -15.26
N GLU A 76 -33.31 -4.85 -15.61
CA GLU A 76 -34.11 -4.54 -16.80
C GLU A 76 -33.27 -4.40 -18.09
N LEU A 77 -32.07 -3.84 -17.99
CA LEU A 77 -31.23 -3.54 -19.18
C LEU A 77 -30.66 -4.80 -19.84
N TYR A 78 -30.43 -5.86 -19.07
CA TYR A 78 -29.74 -7.08 -19.52
C TYR A 78 -30.65 -8.32 -19.59
N ALA A 79 -31.91 -8.19 -19.15
CA ALA A 79 -32.88 -9.28 -19.19
C ALA A 79 -33.11 -9.84 -20.60
N ARG A 80 -33.12 -8.98 -21.64
CA ARG A 80 -33.33 -9.40 -23.04
C ARG A 80 -32.24 -10.33 -23.58
N TYR A 81 -31.05 -10.30 -22.98
CA TYR A 81 -29.91 -11.14 -23.36
C TYR A 81 -29.64 -12.28 -22.36
N GLY A 82 -30.52 -12.47 -21.36
CA GLY A 82 -30.35 -13.47 -20.31
C GLY A 82 -29.17 -13.19 -19.36
N GLN A 83 -28.71 -11.93 -19.28
CA GLN A 83 -27.54 -11.54 -18.50
C GLN A 83 -27.94 -10.79 -17.21
N VAL A 84 -27.06 -10.82 -16.21
CA VAL A 84 -27.20 -10.07 -14.96
C VAL A 84 -25.97 -9.18 -14.78
N ALA A 85 -26.19 -7.88 -14.60
CA ALA A 85 -25.13 -6.95 -14.28
C ALA A 85 -25.30 -6.39 -12.87
N TYR A 86 -24.17 -6.05 -12.26
CA TYR A 86 -24.11 -5.40 -10.95
C TYR A 86 -23.33 -4.11 -11.08
N THR A 87 -23.84 -3.04 -10.47
CA THR A 87 -23.08 -1.81 -10.26
C THR A 87 -22.75 -1.67 -8.78
N VAL A 88 -21.49 -1.39 -8.49
CA VAL A 88 -20.99 -1.15 -7.14
C VAL A 88 -20.41 0.25 -7.14
N SER A 89 -20.83 1.07 -6.17
CA SER A 89 -20.31 2.43 -5.99
C SER A 89 -19.82 2.60 -4.57
N GLN A 90 -18.62 3.17 -4.45
CA GLN A 90 -18.07 3.67 -3.20
C GLN A 90 -17.40 5.01 -3.50
N ARG A 91 -17.53 5.96 -2.57
CA ARG A 91 -16.88 7.27 -2.64
C ARG A 91 -15.93 7.40 -1.46
N VAL A 92 -14.65 7.57 -1.74
CA VAL A 92 -13.60 7.72 -0.71
C VAL A 92 -12.81 8.98 -1.03
N ASP A 93 -12.57 9.79 -0.01
CA ASP A 93 -11.66 10.93 -0.06
C ASP A 93 -10.43 10.64 0.81
N ALA A 94 -9.33 11.32 0.50
CA ALA A 94 -8.16 11.33 1.36
C ALA A 94 -7.55 12.74 1.42
N VAL A 95 -7.02 13.09 2.59
CA VAL A 95 -6.26 14.34 2.79
C VAL A 95 -5.03 14.07 3.65
N LEU A 96 -3.91 14.64 3.24
CA LEU A 96 -2.68 14.66 4.02
C LEU A 96 -2.64 15.96 4.82
N LEU A 97 -2.74 15.86 6.15
CA LEU A 97 -2.76 17.02 7.05
C LEU A 97 -1.40 17.71 7.10
N ASP A 98 -0.32 16.94 7.19
CA ASP A 98 1.05 17.45 7.22
C ASP A 98 1.87 16.83 6.09
N LYS A 99 2.34 17.70 5.17
CA LYS A 99 3.18 17.30 4.04
C LYS A 99 4.58 16.85 4.45
N ARG A 100 5.02 17.18 5.67
CA ARG A 100 6.32 16.76 6.22
C ARG A 100 6.25 15.42 6.93
N ALA A 101 5.05 14.94 7.26
CA ALA A 101 4.87 13.70 8.01
C ALA A 101 5.29 12.47 7.21
N ILE A 102 5.24 12.52 5.87
CA ILE A 102 5.55 11.39 4.98
C ILE A 102 6.62 11.81 3.97
N GLY A 103 7.73 11.09 3.95
CA GLY A 103 8.81 11.21 2.98
C GLY A 103 8.82 10.04 2.00
N GLY A 104 9.19 10.32 0.75
CA GLY A 104 9.41 9.31 -0.28
C GLY A 104 10.90 9.11 -0.57
N LEU A 105 11.35 7.85 -0.60
CA LEU A 105 12.69 7.52 -1.05
C LEU A 105 12.68 7.36 -2.57
N LYS A 106 13.37 8.26 -3.26
CA LYS A 106 13.52 8.22 -4.73
C LYS A 106 14.72 7.37 -5.11
N VAL A 107 14.51 6.43 -6.03
CA VAL A 107 15.61 5.66 -6.64
C VAL A 107 16.30 6.56 -7.67
N GLN A 108 17.63 6.65 -7.59
CA GLN A 108 18.46 7.36 -8.57
C GLN A 108 18.77 6.47 -9.76
#